data_AF-A0A344TGU0-F1
#
_entry.id   AF-A0A344TGU0-F1
#
_cell.length_a   1.000
_cell.length_b   1.000
_cell.length_c   1.000
_cell.angle_alpha   90.00
_cell.angle_beta   90.00
_cell.angle_gamma   90.00
#
_symmetry.space_group_name_H-M   'P 1'
#
loop_
_entity.id
_entity.type
_entity.pdbx_description
1 polymer ?
#
loop_
_entity_poly.entity_id
_entity_poly.type
_entity_poly.pdbx_seq_one_letter_code
_entity_poly.pdbx_strand_id
1 'polypeptide(L)'
;MNEYQNNGRALQLEGLENARNKVTLGFKCDGGTKIQLAHEANQNGMTLSEYVETVISLRHEKAVSAPVTKSQYTYSEWESKLNNARKQAEVLQKRLDFYEGNPILNRLFLVYEGQSITYADAQGQKQLIEITHPADVFTVLIHSFKP
;
A
#
# COMPACT_ATOMS: atom_id res chain seq x y z
N MET A 1 -12.32 14.81 -52.19
CA MET A 1 -12.00 13.87 -51.11
C MET A 1 -10.49 13.81 -51.02
N ASN A 2 -9.87 14.44 -50.03
CA ASN A 2 -8.42 14.41 -49.85
C ASN A 2 -8.09 13.55 -48.63
N GLU A 3 -7.36 12.47 -48.88
CA GLU A 3 -6.86 11.53 -47.88
C GLU A 3 -5.82 12.21 -46.99
N TYR A 4 -6.05 12.23 -45.68
CA TYR A 4 -5.05 12.65 -44.71
C TYR A 4 -4.06 11.49 -44.50
N GLN A 5 -2.86 11.62 -45.08
CA GLN A 5 -1.72 10.77 -44.74
C GLN A 5 -1.35 10.98 -43.26
N ASN A 6 -1.62 9.97 -42.45
CA ASN A 6 -1.37 9.98 -41.01
C ASN A 6 0.11 9.63 -40.74
N ASN A 7 1.01 10.61 -40.91
CA ASN A 7 2.43 10.47 -40.58
C ASN A 7 2.68 10.63 -39.06
N GLY A 8 1.99 9.83 -38.25
CA GLY A 8 2.23 9.75 -36.82
C GLY A 8 3.34 8.74 -36.53
N ARG A 9 4.60 9.20 -36.41
CA ARG A 9 5.65 8.36 -35.83
C ARG A 9 5.33 8.18 -34.34
N ALA A 10 5.13 6.94 -33.90
CA ALA A 10 4.82 6.66 -32.50
C ALA A 10 5.92 7.23 -31.58
N LEU A 11 5.50 7.95 -30.54
CA LEU A 11 6.40 8.56 -29.58
C LEU A 11 7.06 7.45 -28.75
N GLN A 12 8.38 7.32 -28.80
CA GLN A 12 9.12 6.32 -28.02
C GLN A 12 9.32 6.83 -26.59
N LEU A 13 8.43 6.43 -25.68
CA LEU A 13 8.39 6.89 -24.30
C LEU A 13 9.65 6.54 -23.50
N GLU A 14 10.25 5.38 -23.75
CA GLU A 14 11.48 4.89 -23.10
C GLU A 14 12.70 5.81 -23.37
N GLY A 15 12.75 6.43 -24.57
CA GLY A 15 13.79 7.39 -24.93
C GLY A 15 13.59 8.78 -24.31
N LEU A 16 12.37 9.10 -23.89
CA LEU A 16 12.03 10.36 -23.22
C LEU A 16 12.27 10.30 -21.72
N GLU A 17 12.10 9.13 -21.10
CA GLU A 17 12.34 8.91 -19.67
C GLU A 17 13.80 9.20 -19.27
N ASN A 18 14.75 8.90 -20.16
CA ASN A 18 16.18 9.13 -19.94
C ASN A 18 16.70 10.44 -20.56
N ALA A 19 15.82 11.24 -21.17
CA ALA A 19 16.22 12.48 -21.80
C ALA A 19 16.52 13.56 -20.74
N ARG A 20 17.77 14.04 -20.71
CA ARG A 20 18.18 15.14 -19.82
C ARG A 20 17.55 16.49 -20.18
N ASN A 21 17.02 16.63 -21.39
CA ASN A 21 16.40 17.85 -21.88
C ASN A 21 14.88 17.76 -21.75
N LYS A 22 14.24 18.81 -21.20
CA LYS A 22 12.78 18.91 -21.14
C LYS A 22 12.19 18.83 -22.55
N VAL A 23 11.39 17.80 -22.82
CA VAL A 23 10.70 17.63 -24.10
C VAL A 23 9.34 18.31 -24.01
N THR A 24 9.13 19.32 -24.84
CA THR A 24 7.84 20.01 -24.94
C THR A 24 6.92 19.21 -25.85
N LEU A 25 5.90 18.58 -25.28
CA LEU A 25 4.84 17.94 -26.06
C LEU A 25 3.94 19.03 -26.63
N GLY A 26 4.03 19.27 -27.94
CA GLY A 26 3.10 20.13 -28.64
C GLY A 26 1.73 19.48 -28.72
N PHE A 27 0.72 20.07 -28.07
CA PHE A 27 -0.66 19.66 -28.23
C PHE A 27 -1.33 20.49 -29.33
N LYS A 28 -2.12 19.83 -30.18
CA LYS A 28 -2.90 20.50 -31.23
C LYS A 28 -4.24 20.93 -30.63
N CYS A 29 -4.54 22.21 -30.66
CA CYS A 29 -5.83 22.78 -30.28
C CYS A 29 -6.25 23.87 -31.27
N ASP A 30 -7.52 24.27 -31.21
CA ASP A 30 -8.02 25.43 -31.96
C ASP A 30 -7.39 26.74 -31.43
N GLY A 31 -7.27 27.75 -32.30
CA GLY A 31 -6.68 29.04 -31.96
C GLY A 31 -7.43 29.80 -30.85
N GLY A 32 -8.77 29.73 -30.82
CA GLY A 32 -9.59 30.31 -29.76
C GLY A 32 -9.32 29.65 -28.40
N THR A 33 -9.31 28.31 -28.36
CA THR A 33 -8.95 27.54 -27.17
C THR A 33 -7.52 27.87 -26.69
N LYS A 34 -6.57 28.05 -27.61
CA LYS A 34 -5.18 28.41 -27.26
C LYS A 34 -5.10 29.78 -26.57
N ILE A 35 -5.86 30.76 -27.06
CA ILE A 35 -5.90 32.11 -26.49
C ILE A 35 -6.50 32.08 -25.08
N GLN A 36 -7.59 31.34 -24.89
CA GLN A 36 -8.23 31.17 -23.58
C GLN A 36 -7.28 30.53 -22.56
N LEU A 37 -6.67 29.40 -22.92
CA LEU A 37 -5.72 28.70 -22.04
C LEU A 37 -4.49 29.57 -21.71
N ALA A 38 -4.01 30.38 -22.65
CA ALA A 38 -2.90 31.29 -22.41
C ALA A 38 -3.29 32.43 -21.45
N HIS A 39 -4.53 32.91 -21.55
CA HIS A 39 -5.05 33.92 -20.64
C HIS A 39 -5.20 33.36 -19.21
N GLU A 40 -5.76 32.17 -19.08
CA GLU A 40 -5.89 31.46 -17.80
C GLU A 40 -4.52 31.14 -17.18
N ALA A 41 -3.55 30.70 -17.98
CA ALA A 41 -2.19 30.46 -17.53
C ALA A 41 -1.54 31.73 -16.94
N ASN A 42 -1.66 32.86 -17.65
CA ASN A 42 -1.14 34.15 -17.20
C ASN A 42 -1.82 34.63 -15.91
N GLN A 43 -3.13 34.43 -15.76
CA GLN A 43 -3.85 34.77 -14.53
C GLN A 43 -3.36 33.95 -13.32
N ASN A 44 -2.94 32.71 -13.55
CA ASN A 44 -2.40 31.82 -12.52
C ASN A 44 -0.88 31.96 -12.33
N GLY A 45 -0.23 32.89 -13.04
CA GLY A 45 1.22 33.10 -12.96
C GLY A 45 2.04 31.91 -13.48
N MET A 46 1.47 31.08 -14.35
CA MET A 46 2.09 29.88 -14.91
C MET A 46 2.35 30.03 -16.40
N THR A 47 3.30 29.27 -16.93
CA THR A 47 3.44 29.15 -18.38
C THR A 47 2.28 28.33 -18.97
N LEU A 48 1.95 28.54 -20.24
CA LEU A 48 0.89 27.79 -20.92
C LEU A 48 1.10 26.27 -20.83
N SER A 49 2.35 25.81 -20.94
CA SER A 49 2.68 24.39 -20.84
C SER A 49 2.38 23.83 -19.43
N GLU A 50 2.79 24.55 -18.38
CA GLU A 50 2.54 24.15 -16.98
C GLU A 50 1.05 24.17 -16.65
N TYR A 51 0.32 25.17 -17.14
CA TYR A 51 -1.11 25.27 -16.94
C TYR A 51 -1.85 24.09 -17.57
N VAL A 52 -1.48 23.72 -18.81
CA VAL A 52 -2.08 22.60 -19.51
C VAL A 52 -1.74 21.26 -18.86
N GLU A 53 -0.50 21.06 -18.40
CA GLU A 53 -0.11 19.88 -17.61
C GLU A 53 -0.94 19.76 -16.32
N THR A 54 -1.19 20.87 -15.65
CA THR A 54 -2.01 20.94 -14.42
C THR A 54 -3.47 20.59 -14.71
N VAL A 55 -4.06 21.17 -15.76
CA VAL A 55 -5.44 20.89 -16.17
C VAL A 55 -5.63 19.43 -16.59
N ILE A 56 -4.66 18.84 -17.30
CA ILE A 56 -4.70 17.43 -17.69
C ILE A 56 -4.59 16.52 -16.46
N SER A 57 -3.66 16.82 -15.55
CA SER A 57 -3.47 16.08 -14.30
C SER A 57 -4.76 16.07 -13.45
N LEU A 58 -5.36 17.24 -13.25
CA LEU A 58 -6.64 17.40 -12.53
C LEU A 58 -7.80 16.63 -13.19
N ARG A 59 -7.83 16.56 -14.52
CA ARG A 59 -8.84 15.77 -15.25
C ARG A 59 -8.62 14.27 -15.10
N HIS A 60 -7.37 13.81 -15.10
CA HIS A 60 -7.04 12.41 -14.83
C HIS A 60 -7.43 12.01 -13.40
N GLU A 61 -7.14 12.83 -12.40
CA GLU A 61 -7.56 12.59 -11.01
C GLU A 61 -9.10 12.51 -10.86
N LYS A 62 -9.83 13.39 -11.58
CA LYS A 62 -11.30 13.36 -11.62
C LYS A 62 -11.87 12.17 -12.38
N ALA A 63 -11.18 11.68 -13.42
CA ALA A 63 -11.59 10.48 -14.15
C ALA A 63 -11.35 9.20 -13.32
N VAL A 64 -10.33 9.19 -12.45
CA VAL A 64 -10.04 8.08 -11.53
C VAL A 64 -11.01 8.00 -10.35
N SER A 65 -11.75 9.09 -10.07
CA SER A 65 -12.74 9.15 -8.98
C SER A 65 -14.20 8.85 -9.42
N ALA A 66 -14.42 8.40 -10.66
CA ALA A 66 -15.70 7.81 -11.06
C ALA A 66 -15.82 6.36 -10.52
N PRO A 67 -16.97 5.95 -9.94
CA PRO A 67 -17.07 4.67 -9.25
C PRO A 67 -17.39 3.54 -10.25
N VAL A 68 -16.38 2.96 -10.91
CA VAL A 68 -16.53 1.68 -11.62
C VAL A 68 -15.24 0.84 -11.49
N THR A 69 -15.28 -0.12 -10.58
CA THR A 69 -14.68 -1.47 -10.69
C THR A 69 -13.53 -1.67 -11.68
N LYS A 70 -12.29 -1.46 -11.20
CA LYS A 70 -11.13 -2.38 -11.29
C LYS A 70 -9.93 -1.65 -10.67
N SER A 71 -9.41 -2.21 -9.59
CA SER A 71 -8.31 -1.65 -8.80
C SER A 71 -7.03 -1.49 -9.62
N GLN A 72 -6.81 -0.31 -10.17
CA GLN A 72 -5.51 0.08 -10.69
C GLN A 72 -4.73 0.70 -9.53
N TYR A 73 -4.20 -0.16 -8.66
CA TYR A 73 -3.27 0.28 -7.63
C TYR A 73 -2.10 0.98 -8.31
N THR A 74 -1.71 2.14 -7.79
CA THR A 74 -0.43 2.72 -8.18
C THR A 74 0.67 1.73 -7.78
N TYR A 75 1.73 1.58 -8.58
CA TYR A 75 2.83 0.63 -8.30
C TYR A 75 3.35 0.76 -6.85
N SER A 76 3.48 2.00 -6.36
CA SER A 76 3.88 2.32 -4.99
C SER A 76 2.92 1.81 -3.91
N GLU A 77 1.60 1.85 -4.16
CA GLU A 77 0.59 1.36 -3.22
C GLU A 77 0.58 -0.16 -3.17
N TRP A 78 0.78 -0.82 -4.32
CA TRP A 78 0.89 -2.27 -4.38
C TRP A 78 2.13 -2.78 -3.65
N GLU A 79 3.28 -2.12 -3.87
CA GLU A 79 4.53 -2.45 -3.17
C GLU A 79 4.41 -2.25 -1.65
N SER A 80 3.77 -1.16 -1.21
CA SER A 80 3.48 -0.92 0.20
C SER A 80 2.60 -2.02 0.80
N LYS A 81 1.52 -2.41 0.11
CA LYS A 81 0.64 -3.51 0.55
C LYS A 81 1.37 -4.84 0.62
N LEU A 82 2.18 -5.16 -0.39
CA LEU A 82 2.97 -6.39 -0.43
C LEU A 82 3.99 -6.44 0.71
N ASN A 83 4.71 -5.34 0.95
CA ASN A 83 5.67 -5.24 2.04
C ASN A 83 5.00 -5.38 3.41
N ASN A 84 3.83 -4.77 3.60
CA ASN A 84 3.06 -4.91 4.83
C ASN A 84 2.55 -6.35 5.03
N ALA A 85 2.01 -6.97 3.98
CA ALA A 85 1.56 -8.36 4.04
C ALA A 85 2.73 -9.32 4.35
N ARG A 86 3.90 -9.10 3.73
CA ARG A 86 5.11 -9.89 3.98
C ARG A 86 5.59 -9.75 5.43
N LYS A 87 5.61 -8.52 5.97
CA LYS A 87 5.97 -8.28 7.38
C LYS A 87 5.00 -8.98 8.33
N GLN A 88 3.69 -8.92 8.05
CA GLN A 88 2.69 -9.62 8.86
C GLN A 88 2.88 -11.13 8.81
N ALA A 89 3.13 -11.70 7.62
CA ALA A 89 3.41 -13.12 7.45
C ALA A 89 4.68 -13.54 8.22
N GLU A 90 5.74 -12.75 8.19
CA GLU A 90 6.96 -13.03 8.94
C GLU A 90 6.74 -13.01 10.46
N VAL A 91 5.95 -12.05 10.96
CA VAL A 91 5.60 -11.98 12.39
C VAL A 91 4.76 -13.18 12.80
N LEU A 92 3.79 -13.58 11.98
CA LEU A 92 2.96 -14.77 12.23
C LEU A 92 3.79 -16.05 12.19
N GLN A 93 4.70 -16.19 11.22
CA GLN A 93 5.60 -17.33 11.13
C GLN A 93 6.48 -17.44 12.38
N LYS A 94 7.08 -16.34 12.83
CA LYS A 94 7.88 -16.32 14.07
C LYS A 94 7.06 -16.72 15.30
N ARG A 95 5.79 -16.30 15.36
CA ARG A 95 4.89 -16.70 16.45
C ARG A 95 4.58 -18.20 16.41
N LEU A 96 4.26 -18.74 15.22
CA LEU A 96 4.02 -20.17 15.03
C LEU A 96 5.26 -20.98 15.41
N ASP A 97 6.43 -20.61 14.90
CA ASP A 97 7.68 -21.31 15.20
C ASP A 97 7.99 -21.30 16.71
N PHE A 98 7.68 -20.21 17.40
CA PHE A 98 7.91 -20.11 18.84
C PHE A 98 6.93 -20.96 19.67
N TYR A 99 5.63 -20.86 19.40
CA TYR A 99 4.58 -21.49 20.22
C TYR A 99 4.32 -22.94 19.82
N GLU A 100 4.25 -23.23 18.53
CA GLU A 100 3.92 -24.56 18.00
C GLU A 100 5.18 -25.36 17.63
N GLY A 101 6.23 -24.67 17.15
CA GLY A 101 7.51 -25.29 16.82
C GLY A 101 8.32 -25.73 18.05
N ASN A 102 7.97 -25.27 19.26
CA ASN A 102 8.63 -25.70 20.50
C ASN A 102 8.00 -26.99 21.05
N PRO A 103 8.72 -28.12 21.05
CA PRO A 103 8.17 -29.41 21.47
C PRO A 103 7.82 -29.46 22.95
N ILE A 104 8.41 -28.62 23.80
CA ILE A 104 8.11 -28.57 25.24
C ILE A 104 6.78 -27.88 25.47
N LEU A 105 6.57 -26.71 24.85
CA LEU A 105 5.30 -25.97 24.95
C LEU A 105 4.15 -26.81 24.39
N ASN A 106 4.36 -27.45 23.25
CA ASN A 106 3.34 -28.28 22.63
C ASN A 106 2.98 -29.51 23.48
N ARG A 107 3.98 -30.17 24.11
CA ARG A 107 3.72 -31.26 25.06
C ARG A 107 2.94 -30.79 26.29
N LEU A 108 3.31 -29.64 26.87
CA LEU A 108 2.61 -29.09 28.02
C LEU A 108 1.18 -28.70 27.65
N PHE A 109 0.98 -28.11 26.47
CA PHE A 109 -0.35 -27.82 25.95
C PHE A 109 -1.23 -29.07 25.89
N LEU A 110 -0.75 -30.15 25.26
CA LEU A 110 -1.50 -31.42 25.17
C LEU A 110 -1.87 -32.04 26.53
N VAL A 111 -1.09 -31.76 27.58
CA VAL A 111 -1.37 -32.27 28.94
C VAL A 111 -2.42 -31.43 29.67
N TYR A 112 -2.42 -30.12 29.43
CA TYR A 112 -3.22 -29.15 30.18
C TYR A 112 -4.36 -28.52 29.35
N GLU A 113 -4.56 -28.94 28.10
CA GLU A 113 -5.63 -28.47 27.23
C GLU A 113 -7.00 -28.62 27.90
N GLY A 114 -7.79 -27.54 27.89
CA GLY A 114 -9.10 -27.49 28.52
C GLY A 114 -9.09 -27.37 30.06
N GLN A 115 -7.91 -27.29 30.69
CA GLN A 115 -7.80 -27.06 32.13
C GLN A 115 -7.77 -25.55 32.43
N SER A 116 -8.45 -25.16 33.51
CA SER A 116 -8.36 -23.80 34.06
C SER A 116 -7.29 -23.73 35.13
N ILE A 117 -6.27 -22.90 34.92
CA ILE A 117 -5.16 -22.69 35.86
C ILE A 117 -5.23 -21.27 36.41
N THR A 118 -4.98 -21.13 37.71
CA THR A 118 -4.84 -19.82 38.34
C THR A 118 -3.37 -19.43 38.38
N TYR A 119 -3.03 -18.24 37.89
CA TYR A 119 -1.70 -17.65 38.00
C TYR A 119 -1.76 -16.23 38.56
N ALA A 120 -0.65 -15.71 39.07
CA ALA A 120 -0.56 -14.33 39.52
C ALA A 120 -0.09 -13.43 38.37
N ASP A 121 -0.81 -12.36 38.06
CA ASP A 121 -0.39 -11.38 37.07
C ASP A 121 0.82 -10.54 37.55
N ALA A 122 1.30 -9.61 36.71
CA ALA A 122 2.42 -8.75 37.06
C ALA A 122 2.17 -7.85 38.29
N GLN A 123 0.91 -7.71 38.71
CA GLN A 123 0.45 -6.93 39.85
C GLN A 123 0.17 -7.82 41.08
N GLY A 124 0.42 -9.13 40.99
CA GLY A 124 0.20 -10.10 42.06
C GLY A 124 -1.26 -10.53 42.22
N GLN A 125 -2.15 -10.14 41.31
CA GLN A 125 -3.56 -10.53 41.35
C GLN A 125 -3.74 -11.91 40.72
N LYS A 126 -4.55 -12.75 41.36
CA LYS A 126 -4.84 -14.10 40.87
C LYS A 126 -5.81 -14.01 39.69
N GLN A 127 -5.38 -14.44 38.51
CA GLN A 127 -6.20 -14.56 37.32
C GLN A 127 -6.39 -16.03 36.95
N LEU A 128 -7.59 -16.37 36.51
CA LEU A 128 -7.93 -17.69 35.98
C LEU A 128 -7.81 -17.65 34.46
N ILE A 129 -7.07 -18.60 33.88
CA ILE A 129 -6.99 -18.79 32.44
C ILE A 129 -7.32 -20.22 32.08
N GLU A 130 -8.12 -20.40 31.04
CA GLU A 130 -8.36 -21.70 30.41
C GLU A 130 -7.33 -21.91 29.30
N ILE A 131 -6.63 -23.05 29.34
CA ILE A 131 -5.62 -23.36 28.33
C ILE A 131 -6.31 -23.84 27.06
N THR A 132 -6.39 -22.94 26.08
CA THR A 132 -7.01 -23.18 24.77
C THR A 132 -5.99 -23.09 23.64
N HIS A 133 -4.87 -22.39 23.87
CA HIS A 133 -3.77 -22.25 22.93
C HIS A 133 -2.42 -22.51 23.62
N PRO A 134 -1.37 -22.93 22.88
CA PRO A 134 -0.02 -23.07 23.44
C PRO A 134 0.55 -21.77 24.05
N ALA A 135 0.04 -20.60 23.62
CA ALA A 135 0.38 -19.31 24.19
C ALA A 135 -0.10 -19.13 25.65
N ASP A 136 -1.20 -19.78 26.03
CA ASP A 136 -1.73 -19.72 27.39
C ASP A 136 -0.80 -20.46 28.36
N VAL A 137 -0.28 -21.61 27.93
CA VAL A 137 0.75 -22.37 28.67
C VAL A 137 1.99 -21.53 28.90
N PHE A 138 2.48 -20.86 27.86
CA PHE A 138 3.62 -19.96 27.99
C PHE A 138 3.33 -18.83 28.98
N THR A 139 2.13 -18.25 28.94
CA THR A 139 1.70 -17.18 29.84
C THR A 139 1.72 -17.63 31.30
N VAL A 140 1.17 -18.81 31.60
CA VAL A 140 1.20 -19.41 32.94
C VAL A 140 2.64 -19.67 33.37
N LEU A 141 3.48 -20.23 32.49
CA LEU A 141 4.89 -20.51 32.78
C LEU A 141 5.64 -19.22 33.16
N ILE A 142 5.57 -18.17 32.35
CA ILE A 142 6.33 -16.93 32.65
C ILE A 142 5.87 -16.25 33.95
N HIS A 143 4.60 -16.38 34.31
CA HIS A 143 4.07 -15.81 35.56
C HIS A 143 4.32 -16.71 36.77
N SER A 144 4.52 -18.00 36.58
CA SER A 144 4.91 -18.94 37.64
C SER A 144 6.33 -18.72 38.17
N PHE A 145 7.20 -18.09 37.39
CA PHE A 145 8.59 -17.77 37.78
C PHE A 145 8.75 -16.38 38.41
N LYS A 146 7.69 -15.57 38.49
CA LYS A 146 7.74 -14.29 39.21
C LYS A 146 7.40 -14.55 40.69
N PRO A 147 8.36 -14.32 41.61
CA PRO A 147 8.11 -14.46 43.05
C PRO A 147 7.15 -13.41 43.59
#